data_AF-A0A524M879-F1
#
_entry.id   AF-A0A524M879-F1
#
_cell.length_a   1.000
_cell.length_b   1.000
_cell.length_c   1.000
_cell.angle_alpha   90.00
_cell.angle_beta   90.00
_cell.angle_gamma   90.00
#
_symmetry.space_group_name_H-M   'P 1'
#
loop_
_entity.id
_entity.type
_entity.pdbx_description
1 polymer ?
#
loop_
_entity_poly.entity_id
_entity_poly.type
_entity_poly.pdbx_seq_one_letter_code
_entity_poly.pdbx_strand_id
1 'polypeptide(L)'
;MPKFRADHYLIAEFESMKDTKQVGNNVLAALKELDEMKDLAIVSKRMEGKSWSEILGRIDIPAGSKAFWAMIKKEFTEREPYHLFIRFDMNAEGETIDDARSSVKSWIENNIVPKIKAKTETKSIKVLQANEIFMPKLD
;
A
#
# COMPACT_ATOMS: atom_id res chain seq x y z
N MET A 1 -19.21 -0.18 17.38
CA MET A 1 -20.12 0.12 16.25
C MET A 1 -20.15 -1.09 15.30
N PRO A 2 -21.00 -1.16 14.27
CA PRO A 2 -20.86 -2.18 13.23
C PRO A 2 -19.43 -2.21 12.66
N LYS A 3 -18.94 -3.40 12.32
CA LYS A 3 -17.62 -3.60 11.71
C LYS A 3 -17.81 -3.95 10.24
N PHE A 4 -17.18 -3.19 9.37
CA PHE A 4 -17.22 -3.42 7.93
C PHE A 4 -15.84 -3.79 7.41
N ARG A 5 -15.81 -4.65 6.40
CA ARG A 5 -14.61 -4.85 5.59
C ARG A 5 -14.37 -3.60 4.74
N ALA A 6 -13.22 -2.97 4.91
CA ALA A 6 -12.91 -1.65 4.35
C ALA A 6 -11.55 -1.65 3.65
N ASP A 7 -11.31 -2.67 2.80
CA ASP A 7 -10.08 -2.83 2.04
C ASP A 7 -9.76 -1.58 1.20
N HIS A 8 -8.50 -1.16 1.24
CA HIS A 8 -7.97 -0.06 0.44
C HIS A 8 -6.62 -0.41 -0.17
N TYR A 9 -6.22 0.38 -1.14
CA TYR A 9 -5.00 0.19 -1.91
C TYR A 9 -4.24 1.50 -1.99
N LEU A 10 -2.93 1.40 -2.07
CA LEU A 10 -2.07 2.55 -2.31
C LEU A 10 -1.19 2.24 -3.50
N ILE A 11 -1.19 3.13 -4.49
CA ILE A 11 -0.24 3.09 -5.58
C ILE A 11 0.65 4.32 -5.53
N ALA A 12 1.93 4.16 -5.85
CA ALA A 12 2.85 5.28 -5.97
C ALA A 12 3.80 5.14 -7.16
N GLU A 13 4.09 6.28 -7.77
CA GLU A 13 5.17 6.48 -8.73
C GLU A 13 6.30 7.25 -8.04
N PHE A 14 7.48 6.65 -7.98
CA PHE A 14 8.69 7.29 -7.49
C PHE A 14 9.46 8.02 -8.60
N GLU A 15 10.13 9.13 -8.27
CA GLU A 15 10.94 9.93 -9.19
C GLU A 15 12.12 9.13 -9.77
N SER A 16 12.71 8.23 -8.95
CA SER A 16 13.83 7.40 -9.36
C SER A 16 13.69 5.96 -8.89
N MET A 17 13.82 5.02 -9.83
CA MET A 17 13.88 3.58 -9.58
C MET A 17 15.23 2.98 -10.02
N LYS A 18 16.32 3.71 -9.79
CA LYS A 18 17.67 3.22 -10.10
C LYS A 18 18.06 2.03 -9.22
N ASP A 19 17.73 2.09 -7.93
CA ASP A 19 17.96 1.03 -6.95
C ASP A 19 16.65 0.63 -6.24
N THR A 20 16.00 -0.40 -6.78
CA THR A 20 14.75 -0.95 -6.22
C THR A 20 14.92 -1.46 -4.79
N LYS A 21 16.11 -1.95 -4.43
CA LYS A 21 16.38 -2.46 -3.08
C LYS A 21 16.42 -1.33 -2.07
N GLN A 22 17.09 -0.22 -2.41
CA GLN A 22 17.11 0.97 -1.56
C GLN A 22 15.69 1.55 -1.39
N VAL A 23 14.93 1.68 -2.48
CA VAL A 23 13.53 2.14 -2.42
C VAL A 23 12.68 1.22 -1.55
N GLY A 24 12.80 -0.10 -1.72
CA GLY A 24 12.09 -1.08 -0.90
C GLY A 24 12.43 -0.95 0.60
N ASN A 25 13.71 -0.74 0.93
CA ASN A 25 14.14 -0.50 2.31
C ASN A 25 13.60 0.81 2.89
N ASN A 26 13.54 1.88 2.08
CA ASN A 26 12.96 3.16 2.51
C ASN A 26 11.46 3.01 2.81
N VAL A 27 10.72 2.31 1.94
CA VAL A 27 9.30 2.01 2.16
C VAL A 27 9.12 1.15 3.40
N LEU A 28 9.92 0.09 3.58
CA LEU A 28 9.89 -0.74 4.79
C LEU A 28 10.14 0.09 6.05
N ALA A 29 11.15 0.96 6.02
CA ALA A 29 11.48 1.83 7.14
C ALA A 29 10.35 2.82 7.45
N ALA A 30 9.68 3.37 6.44
CA ALA A 30 8.52 4.24 6.62
C ALA A 30 7.36 3.50 7.29
N LEU A 31 7.07 2.28 6.84
CA LEU A 31 5.99 1.47 7.40
C LEU A 31 6.28 1.01 8.84
N LYS A 32 7.55 0.78 9.19
CA LYS A 32 7.97 0.41 10.55
C LYS A 32 7.84 1.55 11.58
N GLU A 33 7.63 2.79 11.15
CA GLU A 33 7.35 3.90 12.07
C GLU A 33 5.91 3.90 12.59
N LEU A 34 5.06 3.00 12.10
CA LEU A 34 3.67 2.89 12.50
C LEU A 34 3.50 1.71 13.45
N ASP A 35 2.92 1.99 14.62
CA ASP A 35 2.72 0.97 15.64
C ASP A 35 1.74 -0.11 15.18
N GLU A 36 0.79 0.21 14.31
CA GLU A 36 -0.17 -0.74 13.76
C GLU A 36 0.48 -1.73 12.80
N MET A 37 1.67 -1.44 12.27
CA MET A 37 2.34 -2.28 11.29
C MET A 37 3.33 -3.23 11.96
N LYS A 38 2.93 -4.50 12.12
CA LYS A 38 3.72 -5.50 12.85
C LYS A 38 4.34 -6.54 11.92
N ASP A 39 5.44 -7.12 12.39
CA ASP A 39 6.16 -8.24 11.76
C ASP A 39 6.54 -7.99 10.30
N LEU A 40 6.86 -6.73 9.97
CA LEU A 40 7.21 -6.33 8.62
C LEU A 40 8.56 -6.90 8.20
N ALA A 41 8.55 -7.69 7.12
CA ALA A 41 9.74 -8.24 6.47
C ALA A 41 9.70 -7.96 4.96
N ILE A 42 10.86 -7.68 4.38
CA ILE A 42 11.02 -7.53 2.94
C ILE A 42 11.66 -8.79 2.35
N VAL A 43 11.12 -9.26 1.24
CA VAL A 43 11.64 -10.39 0.47
C VAL A 43 11.82 -9.99 -0.99
N SER A 44 12.90 -10.45 -1.61
CA SER A 44 13.10 -10.25 -3.05
C SER A 44 12.54 -11.44 -3.83
N LYS A 45 11.85 -11.14 -4.93
CA LYS A 45 11.28 -12.13 -5.85
C LYS A 45 11.87 -11.91 -7.24
N ARG A 46 12.00 -12.99 -8.00
CA ARG A 46 12.45 -12.98 -9.39
C ARG A 46 11.71 -14.04 -10.17
N MET A 47 11.17 -13.68 -11.33
CA MET A 47 10.46 -14.59 -12.23
C MET A 47 10.61 -14.08 -13.66
N GLU A 48 10.94 -14.97 -14.61
CA GLU A 48 10.98 -14.66 -16.05
C GLU A 48 11.74 -13.36 -16.40
N GLY A 49 12.91 -13.16 -15.78
CA GLY A 49 13.73 -11.95 -16.00
C GLY A 49 13.25 -10.69 -15.28
N LYS A 50 12.05 -10.69 -14.69
CA LYS A 50 11.54 -9.62 -13.83
C LYS A 50 11.96 -9.83 -12.39
N SER A 51 12.16 -8.74 -11.66
CA SER A 51 12.47 -8.78 -10.23
C SER A 51 11.72 -7.68 -9.48
N TRP A 52 11.15 -8.04 -8.34
CA TRP A 52 10.46 -7.11 -7.46
C TRP A 52 10.78 -7.45 -6.00
N SER A 53 10.48 -6.51 -5.11
CA SER A 53 10.50 -6.75 -3.67
C SER A 53 9.07 -6.79 -3.16
N GLU A 54 8.81 -7.64 -2.18
CA GLU A 54 7.54 -7.69 -1.46
C GLU A 54 7.78 -7.37 0.01
N ILE A 55 6.92 -6.55 0.60
CA ILE A 55 6.87 -6.35 2.04
C ILE A 55 5.67 -7.11 2.57
N LEU A 56 5.92 -8.04 3.48
CA LEU A 56 4.92 -8.87 4.14
C LEU A 56 4.84 -8.50 5.61
N GLY A 57 3.68 -8.69 6.23
CA GLY A 57 3.52 -8.56 7.67
C GLY A 57 2.05 -8.59 8.07
N ARG A 58 1.69 -7.80 9.08
CA ARG A 58 0.29 -7.62 9.49
C ARG A 58 -0.01 -6.18 9.87
N ILE A 59 -1.26 -5.80 9.68
CA ILE A 59 -1.86 -4.59 10.21
C ILE A 59 -2.63 -5.01 11.46
N ASP A 60 -2.29 -4.43 12.60
CA ASP A 60 -2.94 -4.67 13.89
C ASP A 60 -3.65 -3.40 14.34
N ILE A 61 -4.98 -3.41 14.25
CA ILE A 61 -5.86 -2.29 14.58
C ILE A 61 -6.98 -2.76 15.51
N PRO A 62 -7.68 -1.86 16.22
CA PRO A 62 -8.77 -2.24 17.13
C PRO A 62 -9.87 -3.09 16.49
N ALA A 63 -10.10 -2.92 15.18
CA ALA A 63 -11.09 -3.69 14.42
C ALA A 63 -10.64 -5.13 14.07
N GLY A 64 -9.39 -5.50 14.36
CA GLY A 64 -8.79 -6.82 14.19
C GLY A 64 -7.43 -6.78 13.49
N SER A 65 -6.69 -7.89 13.55
CA SER A 65 -5.41 -8.04 12.85
C SER A 65 -5.59 -8.76 11.51
N LYS A 66 -4.92 -8.25 10.47
CA LYS A 66 -5.03 -8.73 9.08
C LYS A 66 -3.66 -8.74 8.40
N ALA A 67 -3.52 -9.56 7.35
CA ALA A 67 -2.28 -9.65 6.59
C ALA A 67 -2.00 -8.34 5.85
N PHE A 68 -0.73 -7.93 5.86
CA PHE A 68 -0.21 -6.81 5.10
C PHE A 68 0.60 -7.31 3.91
N TRP A 69 0.43 -6.68 2.75
CA TRP A 69 1.21 -6.96 1.57
C TRP A 69 1.48 -5.70 0.73
N ALA A 70 2.73 -5.51 0.35
CA ALA A 70 3.15 -4.52 -0.62
C ALA A 70 4.10 -5.13 -1.66
N MET A 71 4.08 -4.57 -2.86
CA MET A 71 4.98 -4.91 -3.97
C MET A 71 5.70 -3.63 -4.43
N ILE A 72 7.02 -3.74 -4.61
CA ILE A 72 7.88 -2.70 -5.18
C ILE A 72 8.58 -3.27 -6.41
N LYS A 73 8.34 -2.67 -7.57
CA LYS A 73 8.93 -3.07 -8.86
C LYS A 73 9.50 -1.86 -9.60
N LYS A 74 10.49 -2.10 -10.45
CA LYS A 74 11.13 -1.02 -11.23
C LYS A 74 10.28 -0.60 -12.42
N GLU A 75 9.56 -1.54 -12.99
CA GLU A 75 8.83 -1.39 -14.24
C GLU A 75 7.56 -0.56 -14.04
N PHE A 76 7.39 0.48 -14.85
CA PHE A 76 6.17 1.26 -14.97
C PHE A 76 5.56 1.03 -16.35
N THR A 77 4.29 0.61 -16.40
CA THR A 77 3.61 0.31 -17.68
C THR A 77 2.20 0.88 -17.66
N GLU A 78 1.54 1.00 -18.82
CA GLU A 78 0.15 1.47 -18.88
C GLU A 78 -0.81 0.58 -18.08
N ARG A 79 -0.58 -0.73 -18.07
CA ARG A 79 -1.39 -1.70 -17.30
C ARG A 79 -1.12 -1.63 -15.80
N GLU A 80 0.11 -1.30 -15.42
CA GLU A 80 0.56 -1.20 -14.04
C GLU A 80 1.32 0.12 -13.85
N PRO A 81 0.60 1.25 -13.78
CA PRO A 81 1.18 2.58 -13.75
C PRO A 81 1.61 2.96 -12.33
N TYR A 82 2.46 2.12 -11.74
CA TYR A 82 2.99 2.29 -10.39
C TYR A 82 4.31 1.56 -10.20
N HIS A 83 5.14 2.08 -9.31
CA HIS A 83 6.34 1.42 -8.80
C HIS A 83 6.06 0.70 -7.47
N LEU A 84 5.19 1.28 -6.63
CA LEU A 84 4.73 0.71 -5.38
C LEU A 84 3.23 0.40 -5.49
N PHE A 85 2.86 -0.78 -5.04
CA PHE A 85 1.48 -1.17 -4.79
C PHE A 85 1.37 -1.74 -3.38
N ILE A 86 0.39 -1.28 -2.60
CA ILE A 86 0.08 -1.80 -1.27
C ILE A 86 -1.39 -2.18 -1.24
N ARG A 87 -1.68 -3.35 -0.66
CA ARG A 87 -3.04 -3.75 -0.30
C ARG A 87 -3.19 -3.71 1.23
N PHE A 88 -4.13 -2.91 1.69
CA PHE A 88 -4.58 -2.85 3.08
C PHE A 88 -5.84 -3.69 3.22
N ASP A 89 -5.70 -4.97 3.60
CA ASP A 89 -6.84 -5.79 4.05
C ASP A 89 -7.14 -5.38 5.49
N MET A 90 -8.23 -4.66 5.72
CA MET A 90 -8.58 -4.20 7.06
C MET A 90 -10.08 -4.04 7.24
N ASN A 91 -10.50 -4.17 8.50
CA ASN A 91 -11.85 -3.82 8.92
C ASN A 91 -11.81 -2.43 9.54
N ALA A 92 -12.93 -1.72 9.50
CA ALA A 92 -13.12 -0.50 10.25
C ALA A 92 -14.51 -0.44 10.86
N GLU A 93 -14.61 0.29 11.96
CA GLU A 93 -15.89 0.60 12.60
C GLU A 93 -16.50 1.84 11.95
N GLY A 94 -17.82 1.81 11.74
CA GLY A 94 -18.57 2.92 11.17
C GLY A 94 -20.08 2.73 11.34
N GLU A 95 -20.87 3.78 11.15
CA GLU A 95 -22.34 3.67 11.09
C GLU A 95 -22.76 3.00 9.78
N THR A 96 -22.07 3.33 8.69
CA THR A 96 -22.21 2.72 7.37
C THR A 96 -20.89 2.17 6.84
N ILE A 97 -20.95 1.39 5.75
CA ILE A 97 -19.77 0.91 5.03
C ILE A 97 -18.95 2.08 4.44
N ASP A 98 -19.61 3.16 4.03
CA ASP A 98 -18.95 4.32 3.44
C ASP A 98 -18.20 5.13 4.49
N ASP A 99 -18.72 5.21 5.72
CA ASP A 99 -18.02 5.81 6.86
C ASP A 99 -16.76 5.00 7.20
N ALA A 100 -16.90 3.68 7.28
CA ALA A 100 -15.78 2.78 7.56
C ALA A 100 -14.69 2.89 6.49
N ARG A 101 -15.07 2.94 5.21
CA ARG A 101 -14.12 3.13 4.10
C ARG A 101 -13.45 4.50 4.13
N SER A 102 -14.21 5.56 4.37
CA SER A 102 -13.69 6.93 4.46
C SER A 102 -12.70 7.08 5.62
N SER A 103 -12.96 6.41 6.74
CA SER A 103 -12.06 6.36 7.91
C SER A 103 -10.74 5.66 7.56
N VAL A 104 -10.79 4.50 6.90
CA VAL A 104 -9.58 3.81 6.42
C VAL A 104 -8.79 4.67 5.46
N LYS A 105 -9.44 5.24 4.44
CA LYS A 105 -8.78 6.12 3.47
C LYS A 105 -8.06 7.27 4.16
N SER A 106 -8.75 7.96 5.05
CA SER A 106 -8.20 9.08 5.82
C SER A 106 -7.02 8.64 6.69
N TRP A 107 -7.11 7.47 7.33
CA TRP A 107 -6.00 6.93 8.12
C TRP A 107 -4.77 6.65 7.25
N ILE A 108 -4.92 6.04 6.07
CA ILE A 108 -3.81 5.80 5.13
C ILE A 108 -3.21 7.15 4.66
N GLU A 109 -4.05 8.10 4.27
CA GLU A 109 -3.62 9.41 3.77
C GLU A 109 -2.90 10.24 4.83
N ASN A 110 -3.29 10.12 6.10
CA ASN A 110 -2.72 10.90 7.20
C ASN A 110 -1.51 10.23 7.86
N ASN A 111 -1.43 8.89 7.85
CA ASN A 111 -0.41 8.15 8.58
C ASN A 111 0.60 7.44 7.68
N ILE A 112 0.17 6.83 6.58
CA ILE A 112 1.05 6.05 5.70
C ILE A 112 1.71 6.96 4.66
N VAL A 113 0.90 7.74 3.94
CA VAL A 113 1.37 8.57 2.82
C VAL A 113 2.49 9.53 3.23
N PRO A 114 2.40 10.28 4.35
CA PRO A 114 3.45 11.21 4.74
C PRO A 114 4.76 10.50 5.09
N LYS A 115 4.69 9.31 5.69
CA LYS A 115 5.87 8.51 6.07
C LYS A 115 6.63 8.01 4.85
N ILE A 116 5.90 7.56 3.81
CA ILE A 116 6.52 7.15 2.54
C ILE A 116 7.15 8.37 1.85
N LYS A 117 6.42 9.49 1.75
CA LYS A 117 6.91 10.74 1.15
C LYS A 117 8.15 11.29 1.85
N ALA A 118 8.27 11.11 3.17
CA ALA A 118 9.41 11.58 3.94
C ALA A 118 10.70 10.77 3.68
N LYS A 119 10.61 9.53 3.19
CA LYS A 119 11.77 8.65 2.96
C LYS A 119 12.05 8.36 1.49
N THR A 120 11.11 8.66 0.60
CA THR A 120 11.24 8.37 -0.83
C THR A 120 10.68 9.51 -1.65
N GLU A 121 11.42 9.95 -2.67
CA GLU A 121 10.95 10.94 -3.63
C GLU A 121 9.82 10.36 -4.49
N THR A 122 8.60 10.80 -4.22
CA THR A 122 7.39 10.38 -4.91
C THR A 122 6.94 11.43 -5.91
N LYS A 123 6.76 11.03 -7.16
CA LYS A 123 6.10 11.82 -8.20
C LYS A 123 4.58 11.84 -8.01
N SER A 124 4.00 10.67 -7.72
CA SER A 124 2.57 10.56 -7.43
C SER A 124 2.31 9.47 -6.39
N ILE A 125 1.25 9.65 -5.60
CA ILE A 125 0.74 8.65 -4.66
C ILE A 125 -0.78 8.78 -4.59
N LYS A 126 -1.50 7.67 -4.62
CA LYS A 126 -2.97 7.63 -4.59
C LYS A 126 -3.44 6.55 -3.64
N VAL A 127 -4.46 6.86 -2.84
CA VAL A 127 -5.19 5.90 -2.05
C VAL A 127 -6.52 5.60 -2.75
N LEU A 128 -6.75 4.33 -3.03
CA LEU A 128 -7.78 3.82 -3.92
C LEU A 128 -8.63 2.76 -3.22
N GLN A 129 -9.90 2.70 -3.56
CA GLN A 129 -10.79 1.59 -3.28
C GLN A 129 -10.64 0.51 -4.38
N ALA A 130 -11.21 -0.67 -4.12
CA ALA A 130 -11.11 -1.81 -5.05
C ALA A 130 -11.61 -1.51 -6.47
N ASN A 131 -12.68 -0.71 -6.59
CA ASN A 131 -13.25 -0.31 -7.88
C ASN A 131 -12.41 0.73 -8.64
N GLU A 132 -11.36 1.30 -8.03
CA GLU A 132 -10.55 2.37 -8.61
C GLU A 132 -9.18 1.89 -9.13
N ILE A 133 -8.73 0.67 -8.80
CA ILE A 133 -7.40 0.16 -9.19
C ILE A 133 -7.30 -0.12 -10.69
N PHE A 134 -8.37 -0.66 -11.27
CA PHE A 134 -8.46 -0.94 -12.70
C PHE A 134 -9.90 -1.36 -13.04
N MET A 135 -10.62 -0.53 -13.79
CA MET A 135 -11.75 -1.00 -14.60
C MET A 135 -11.26 -0.97 -16.05
N PRO A 136 -11.14 -2.12 -16.75
CA PRO A 136 -11.02 -2.06 -18.19
C PRO A 136 -12.29 -1.35 -18.69
N LYS A 137 -12.13 -0.30 -19.48
CA LYS A 137 -13.25 0.22 -20.26
C LYS A 137 -13.66 -0.92 -21.18
N LEU A 138 -14.88 -1.42 -21.02
CA LEU A 138 -15.51 -2.25 -22.04
C LEU A 138 -15.86 -1.28 -23.16
N ASP A 139 -15.09 -1.30 -24.25
CA ASP A 139 -15.49 -0.70 -25.51
C ASP A 139 -16.62 -1.54 -26.15
#